data_AF-A0A9W9BYH2-F1
#
_entry.id   AF-A0A9W9BYH2-F1
#
_cell.length_a   1.000
_cell.length_b   1.000
_cell.length_c   1.000
_cell.angle_alpha   90.00
_cell.angle_beta   90.00
_cell.angle_gamma   90.00
#
_symmetry.space_group_name_H-M   'P 1'
#
loop_
_entity.id
_entity.type
_entity.pdbx_description
1 polymer ?
#
loop_
_entity_poly.entity_id
_entity_poly.type
_entity_poly.pdbx_seq_one_letter_code
_entity_poly.pdbx_strand_id
1 'polypeptide(L)'
;MISNLTYAAAFTKSVCDASLNEVPRRFKDEVLRDVARGLGDVCIDMRKYETIEGQLAIHERNKNGDLPAPCPLGKLSAAQLGEFTKQFYGSGYYKPVEFMLAKLRSAMDHALIMDLHTLYVPFLQELIGLMLMYGIPLTNTIYSAFFESVLLNYLQRFVGQEPIQRNSAEHSSWMPRAAAARGRLEAFDHSYFQDMLGDRTQSLRLANHIGDRGDRGDKGREHEGADYDK
;
A
#
# COMPACT_ATOMS: atom_id res chain seq x y z
N MET A 1 -14.95 5.69 6.13
CA MET A 1 -13.76 4.81 6.11
C MET A 1 -13.85 3.97 4.85
N ILE A 2 -12.89 4.11 3.94
CA ILE A 2 -12.88 3.37 2.68
C ILE A 2 -12.32 1.97 2.97
N SER A 3 -13.12 0.93 2.78
CA SER A 3 -12.70 -0.46 3.09
C SER A 3 -12.03 -1.09 1.87
N ASN A 4 -11.38 -2.25 2.06
CA ASN A 4 -10.79 -3.04 0.97
C ASN A 4 -11.79 -3.41 -0.15
N LEU A 5 -13.09 -3.33 0.12
CA LEU A 5 -14.16 -3.47 -0.87
C LEU A 5 -14.11 -2.35 -1.93
N THR A 6 -13.71 -1.14 -1.56
CA THR A 6 -13.59 -0.03 -2.51
C THR A 6 -12.42 -0.23 -3.46
N TYR A 7 -11.39 -0.98 -3.08
CA TYR A 7 -10.27 -1.32 -3.97
C TYR A 7 -10.66 -2.39 -4.96
N ALA A 8 -11.31 -3.46 -4.50
CA ALA A 8 -11.92 -4.43 -5.39
C ALA A 8 -12.95 -3.77 -6.32
N ALA A 9 -13.77 -2.85 -5.81
CA ALA A 9 -14.76 -2.12 -6.62
C ALA A 9 -14.11 -1.16 -7.61
N ALA A 10 -13.11 -0.36 -7.20
CA ALA A 10 -12.37 0.51 -8.11
C ALA A 10 -11.66 -0.30 -9.20
N PHE A 11 -11.16 -1.47 -8.83
CA PHE A 11 -10.48 -2.39 -9.71
C PHE A 11 -11.44 -3.06 -10.71
N THR A 12 -12.49 -3.71 -10.21
CA THR A 12 -13.60 -4.28 -10.99
C THR A 12 -14.17 -3.25 -11.94
N LYS A 13 -14.43 -2.04 -11.45
CA LYS A 13 -14.92 -0.93 -12.25
C LYS A 13 -13.95 -0.55 -13.36
N SER A 14 -12.65 -0.47 -13.07
CA SER A 14 -11.62 -0.17 -14.08
C SER A 14 -11.58 -1.21 -15.22
N VAL A 15 -11.73 -2.49 -14.89
CA VAL A 15 -11.76 -3.58 -15.87
C VAL A 15 -13.08 -3.65 -16.61
N CYS A 16 -14.20 -3.43 -15.92
CA CYS A 16 -15.54 -3.38 -16.50
C CYS A 16 -15.69 -2.20 -17.46
N ASP A 17 -15.18 -1.03 -17.09
CA ASP A 17 -15.26 0.23 -17.85
C ASP A 17 -14.33 0.25 -19.08
N ALA A 18 -13.28 -0.58 -19.12
CA ALA A 18 -12.43 -0.70 -20.31
C ALA A 18 -13.27 -1.14 -21.52
N SER A 19 -12.98 -0.65 -22.73
CA SER A 19 -13.77 -1.07 -23.90
C SER A 19 -13.56 -2.57 -24.21
N LEU A 20 -14.52 -3.21 -24.88
CA LEU A 20 -14.38 -4.62 -25.29
C LEU A 20 -13.23 -4.83 -26.30
N ASN A 21 -12.78 -3.76 -26.95
CA ASN A 21 -11.64 -3.76 -27.85
C ASN A 21 -10.30 -3.74 -27.09
N GLU A 22 -10.29 -3.21 -25.87
CA GLU A 22 -9.10 -3.15 -25.01
C GLU A 22 -9.00 -4.35 -24.07
N VAL A 23 -10.12 -4.84 -23.56
CA VAL A 23 -10.18 -6.01 -22.67
C VAL A 23 -11.34 -6.91 -23.11
N PRO A 24 -11.07 -8.10 -23.69
CA PRO A 24 -12.11 -9.02 -24.12
C PRO A 24 -13.00 -9.45 -22.96
N ARG A 25 -14.31 -9.59 -23.23
CA ARG A 25 -15.31 -9.99 -22.23
C ARG A 25 -14.91 -11.22 -21.42
N ARG A 26 -14.39 -12.26 -22.08
CA ARG A 26 -13.94 -13.50 -21.42
C ARG A 26 -12.86 -13.25 -20.38
N PHE A 27 -11.92 -12.34 -20.67
CA PHE A 27 -10.87 -11.96 -19.73
C PHE A 27 -11.44 -11.18 -18.55
N LYS A 28 -12.39 -10.26 -18.80
CA LYS A 28 -13.10 -9.56 -17.72
C LYS A 28 -13.80 -10.57 -16.78
N ASP A 29 -14.49 -11.56 -17.33
CA ASP A 29 -15.22 -12.56 -16.54
C ASP A 29 -14.26 -13.43 -15.69
N GLU A 30 -13.08 -13.76 -16.22
CA GLU A 30 -12.03 -14.51 -15.51
C GLU A 30 -11.44 -13.68 -14.35
N VAL A 31 -11.07 -12.44 -14.64
CA VAL A 31 -10.59 -11.47 -13.67
C VAL A 31 -11.56 -11.25 -12.52
N LEU A 32 -12.84 -11.09 -12.85
CA LEU A 32 -13.88 -10.90 -11.85
C LEU A 32 -14.05 -12.14 -10.97
N ARG A 33 -13.91 -13.33 -11.55
CA ARG A 33 -13.93 -14.61 -10.81
C ARG A 33 -12.74 -14.75 -9.87
N ASP A 34 -11.57 -14.26 -10.26
CA ASP A 34 -10.35 -14.32 -9.46
C ASP A 34 -10.39 -13.30 -8.32
N VAL A 35 -10.89 -12.09 -8.56
CA VAL A 35 -11.19 -11.10 -7.51
C VAL A 35 -12.22 -11.65 -6.54
N ALA A 36 -13.31 -12.25 -7.02
CA ALA A 36 -14.35 -12.85 -6.18
C ALA A 36 -13.80 -13.97 -5.28
N ARG A 37 -12.99 -14.88 -5.85
CA ARG A 37 -12.28 -15.93 -5.08
C ARG A 37 -11.32 -15.34 -4.06
N GLY A 38 -10.59 -14.29 -4.44
CA GLY A 38 -9.62 -13.62 -3.58
C GLY A 38 -10.25 -12.92 -2.37
N LEU A 39 -11.45 -12.36 -2.55
CA LEU A 39 -12.27 -11.75 -1.51
C LEU A 39 -12.99 -12.76 -0.61
N GLY A 40 -12.73 -14.07 -0.79
CA GLY A 40 -13.32 -15.15 -0.01
C GLY A 40 -14.84 -15.20 -0.21
N ASP A 41 -15.28 -15.78 -1.33
CA ASP A 41 -16.69 -16.04 -1.69
C ASP A 41 -17.68 -15.06 -1.05
N VAL A 42 -17.61 -13.79 -1.45
CA VAL A 42 -18.84 -13.02 -1.55
C VAL A 42 -19.69 -13.82 -2.52
N CYS A 43 -20.87 -14.28 -2.11
CA CYS A 43 -21.85 -15.00 -2.95
C CYS A 43 -22.23 -14.17 -4.20
N ILE A 44 -21.31 -14.04 -5.14
CA ILE A 44 -21.53 -13.51 -6.46
C ILE A 44 -22.08 -14.69 -7.22
N ASP A 45 -23.40 -14.74 -7.33
CA ASP A 45 -24.07 -15.76 -8.10
C ASP A 45 -23.78 -15.48 -9.58
N MET A 46 -22.76 -16.15 -10.10
CA MET A 46 -22.32 -16.06 -11.49
C MET A 46 -23.39 -16.55 -12.47
N ARG A 47 -24.51 -17.13 -11.99
CA ARG A 47 -25.66 -17.55 -12.82
C ARG A 47 -26.68 -16.42 -12.97
N LYS A 48 -26.62 -15.38 -12.14
CA LYS A 48 -27.46 -14.19 -12.28
C LYS A 48 -26.78 -13.20 -13.21
N TYR A 49 -27.49 -12.85 -14.28
CA TYR A 49 -27.08 -11.86 -15.28
C TYR A 49 -27.05 -10.41 -14.73
N GLU A 50 -27.21 -10.20 -13.43
CA GLU A 50 -27.02 -8.89 -12.81
C GLU A 50 -25.54 -8.55 -12.80
N THR A 51 -25.21 -7.30 -13.13
CA THR A 51 -23.83 -6.81 -13.08
C THR A 51 -23.29 -7.02 -11.66
N ILE A 52 -21.99 -7.34 -11.55
CA ILE A 52 -21.32 -7.50 -10.25
C ILE A 52 -21.49 -6.24 -9.39
N GLU A 53 -21.58 -5.06 -10.02
CA GLU A 53 -21.95 -3.80 -9.36
C GLU A 53 -23.33 -3.86 -8.69
N GLY A 54 -24.32 -4.47 -9.34
CA GLY A 54 -25.64 -4.72 -8.75
C GLY A 54 -25.58 -5.69 -7.58
N GLN A 55 -24.79 -6.76 -7.69
CA GLN A 55 -24.63 -7.74 -6.62
C GLN A 55 -23.88 -7.14 -5.41
N LEU A 56 -22.87 -6.30 -5.64
CA LEU A 56 -22.16 -5.53 -4.61
C LEU A 56 -23.07 -4.47 -3.97
N ALA A 57 -23.85 -3.74 -4.77
CA ALA A 57 -24.79 -2.75 -4.26
C ALA A 57 -25.89 -3.39 -3.40
N ILE A 58 -26.40 -4.57 -3.80
CA ILE A 58 -27.35 -5.36 -3.00
C ILE A 58 -26.71 -5.80 -1.68
N HIS A 59 -25.45 -6.27 -1.72
CA HIS A 59 -24.72 -6.64 -0.51
C HIS A 59 -24.53 -5.45 0.45
N GLU A 60 -24.15 -4.28 -0.07
CA GLU A 60 -24.02 -3.05 0.72
C GLU A 60 -25.37 -2.57 1.28
N ARG A 61 -26.47 -2.74 0.53
CA ARG A 61 -27.84 -2.39 0.96
C ARG A 61 -28.36 -3.32 2.07
N ASN A 62 -28.06 -4.62 1.96
CA ASN A 62 -28.47 -5.63 2.94
C ASN A 62 -27.72 -5.54 4.27
N LYS A 63 -26.61 -4.79 4.31
CA LYS A 63 -25.91 -4.46 5.56
C LYS A 63 -26.76 -3.63 6.54
N ASN A 64 -27.87 -3.03 6.07
CA ASN A 64 -28.75 -2.15 6.83
C ASN A 64 -30.08 -2.80 7.25
N GLY A 65 -30.32 -4.08 6.96
CA GLY A 65 -31.52 -4.81 7.38
C GLY A 65 -31.15 -6.21 7.88
N ASP A 66 -31.64 -6.56 9.08
CA ASP A 66 -31.50 -7.83 9.81
C ASP A 66 -30.47 -8.84 9.25
N LEU A 67 -29.26 -8.76 9.81
CA LEU A 67 -28.07 -9.46 9.31
C LEU A 67 -28.04 -10.96 9.68
N PRO A 68 -27.82 -11.88 8.72
CA PRO A 68 -27.04 -13.09 9.00
C PRO A 68 -25.66 -12.68 9.53
N ALA A 69 -25.08 -13.50 10.42
CA ALA A 69 -23.80 -13.22 11.08
C ALA A 69 -22.76 -12.64 10.10
N PRO A 70 -21.99 -11.60 10.49
CA PRO A 70 -21.08 -10.91 9.57
C PRO A 70 -20.11 -11.92 8.96
N CYS A 71 -20.32 -12.24 7.68
CA CYS A 71 -19.32 -12.96 6.92
C CYS A 71 -18.05 -12.10 6.94
N PRO A 72 -16.89 -12.66 7.33
CA PRO A 72 -15.64 -11.93 7.30
C PRO A 72 -15.42 -11.45 5.87
N LEU A 73 -15.45 -10.14 5.66
CA LEU A 73 -15.07 -9.53 4.38
C LEU A 73 -13.66 -10.03 4.07
N GLY A 74 -13.50 -10.90 3.07
CA GLY A 74 -12.18 -11.39 2.71
C GLY A 74 -11.32 -10.20 2.32
N LYS A 75 -10.20 -10.07 3.02
CA LYS A 75 -9.22 -9.04 2.71
C LYS A 75 -8.38 -9.56 1.56
N LEU A 76 -8.42 -8.88 0.42
CA LEU A 76 -7.39 -9.06 -0.60
C LEU A 76 -6.04 -8.84 0.06
N SER A 77 -5.23 -9.89 0.07
CA SER A 77 -3.83 -9.86 0.48
C SER A 77 -2.97 -9.23 -0.62
N ALA A 78 -1.79 -8.75 -0.23
CA ALA A 78 -0.80 -8.24 -1.19
C ALA A 78 -0.43 -9.27 -2.27
N ALA A 79 -0.29 -10.54 -1.89
CA ALA A 79 0.01 -11.63 -2.82
C ALA A 79 -1.12 -11.84 -3.84
N GLN A 80 -2.38 -11.77 -3.41
CA GLN A 80 -3.51 -11.85 -4.34
C GLN A 80 -3.55 -10.66 -5.30
N LEU A 81 -3.26 -9.45 -4.82
CA LEU A 81 -3.17 -8.26 -5.68
C LEU A 81 -1.98 -8.36 -6.65
N GLY A 82 -0.87 -8.97 -6.22
CA GLY A 82 0.29 -9.29 -7.05
C GLY A 82 -0.02 -10.30 -8.16
N GLU A 83 -0.57 -11.47 -7.81
CA GLU A 83 -0.95 -12.51 -8.77
C GLU A 83 -1.98 -11.97 -9.77
N PHE A 84 -2.91 -11.17 -9.28
CA PHE A 84 -3.87 -10.47 -10.10
C PHE A 84 -3.19 -9.54 -11.13
N THR A 85 -2.26 -8.69 -10.67
CA THR A 85 -1.52 -7.76 -11.52
C THR A 85 -0.67 -8.51 -12.57
N LYS A 86 -0.07 -9.64 -12.17
CA LYS A 86 0.70 -10.52 -13.04
C LYS A 86 -0.12 -11.08 -14.19
N GLN A 87 -1.37 -11.51 -13.96
CA GLN A 87 -2.25 -12.00 -15.02
C GLN A 87 -2.48 -10.95 -16.13
N PHE A 88 -2.60 -9.67 -15.75
CA PHE A 88 -2.75 -8.57 -16.70
C PHE A 88 -1.51 -8.38 -17.55
N TYR A 89 -0.34 -8.33 -16.92
CA TYR A 89 0.92 -8.21 -17.66
C TYR A 89 1.18 -9.41 -18.56
N GLY A 90 0.90 -10.63 -18.08
CA GLY A 90 1.00 -11.85 -18.88
C GLY A 90 0.10 -11.84 -20.12
N SER A 91 -0.98 -11.06 -20.08
CA SER A 91 -1.92 -10.89 -21.19
C SER A 91 -1.70 -9.60 -21.99
N GLY A 92 -0.65 -8.83 -21.68
CA GLY A 92 -0.33 -7.56 -22.37
C GLY A 92 -1.18 -6.36 -21.95
N TYR A 93 -2.00 -6.47 -20.91
CA TYR A 93 -2.91 -5.42 -20.46
C TYR A 93 -2.25 -4.47 -19.45
N TYR A 94 -1.19 -3.77 -19.87
CA TYR A 94 -0.49 -2.79 -19.02
C TYR A 94 -1.35 -1.58 -18.65
N LYS A 95 -2.17 -1.08 -19.57
CA LYS A 95 -2.98 0.14 -19.38
C LYS A 95 -4.03 0.03 -18.27
N PRO A 96 -4.80 -1.08 -18.18
CA PRO A 96 -5.69 -1.29 -17.04
C PRO A 96 -4.96 -1.30 -15.68
N VAL A 97 -3.75 -1.87 -15.61
CA VAL A 97 -2.94 -1.86 -14.39
C VAL A 97 -2.52 -0.44 -14.04
N GLU A 98 -2.01 0.33 -14.99
CA GLU A 98 -1.65 1.73 -14.79
C GLU A 98 -2.84 2.56 -14.27
N PHE A 99 -4.03 2.33 -14.83
CA PHE A 99 -5.25 3.01 -14.38
C PHE A 99 -5.66 2.59 -12.97
N MET A 100 -5.60 1.30 -12.64
CA MET A 100 -5.80 0.82 -11.26
C MET A 100 -4.85 1.54 -10.30
N LEU A 101 -3.55 1.54 -10.59
CA LEU A 101 -2.55 2.17 -9.71
C LEU A 101 -2.81 3.67 -9.53
N ALA A 102 -3.21 4.37 -10.59
CA ALA A 102 -3.59 5.78 -10.51
C ALA A 102 -4.82 6.01 -9.61
N LYS A 103 -5.81 5.12 -9.65
CA LYS A 103 -6.99 5.17 -8.77
C LYS A 103 -6.63 4.87 -7.32
N LEU A 104 -5.87 3.81 -7.07
CA LEU A 104 -5.37 3.47 -5.73
C LEU A 104 -4.58 4.64 -5.13
N ARG A 105 -3.70 5.25 -5.92
CA ARG A 105 -2.96 6.47 -5.55
C ARG A 105 -3.91 7.59 -5.12
N SER A 106 -4.94 7.88 -5.90
CA SER A 106 -5.89 8.97 -5.58
C SER A 106 -6.71 8.72 -4.30
N ALA A 107 -6.83 7.46 -3.87
CA ALA A 107 -7.52 7.08 -2.66
C ALA A 107 -6.60 6.96 -1.43
N MET A 108 -5.27 7.12 -1.61
CA MET A 108 -4.28 6.78 -0.58
C MET A 108 -4.45 7.57 0.72
N ASP A 109 -4.79 8.85 0.61
CA ASP A 109 -5.00 9.73 1.77
C ASP A 109 -6.16 9.27 2.67
N HIS A 110 -7.07 8.46 2.11
CA HIS A 110 -8.21 7.89 2.81
C HIS A 110 -8.02 6.41 3.19
N ALA A 111 -6.89 5.81 2.82
CA ALA A 111 -6.58 4.42 3.12
C ALA A 111 -6.52 4.17 4.63
N LEU A 112 -6.86 2.97 5.09
CA LEU A 112 -6.70 2.61 6.49
C LEU A 112 -5.21 2.48 6.81
N ILE A 113 -4.81 2.99 7.98
CA ILE A 113 -3.42 2.94 8.45
C ILE A 113 -2.89 1.49 8.46
N MET A 114 -3.72 0.55 8.90
CA MET A 114 -3.34 -0.86 8.90
C MET A 114 -3.19 -1.44 7.49
N ASP A 115 -4.02 -1.05 6.53
CA ASP A 115 -3.89 -1.53 5.15
C ASP A 115 -2.59 -1.02 4.50
N LEU A 116 -2.11 0.18 4.88
CA LEU A 116 -0.79 0.64 4.43
C LEU A 116 0.30 -0.37 4.80
N HIS A 117 0.29 -0.87 6.03
CA HIS A 117 1.27 -1.82 6.55
C HIS A 117 1.09 -3.25 6.01
N THR A 118 -0.15 -3.75 6.01
CA THR A 118 -0.44 -5.17 5.74
C THR A 118 -0.73 -5.47 4.28
N LEU A 119 -1.10 -4.47 3.48
CA LEU A 119 -1.49 -4.64 2.08
C LEU A 119 -0.59 -3.82 1.14
N TYR A 120 -0.56 -2.50 1.28
CA TYR A 120 0.09 -1.65 0.26
C TYR A 120 1.60 -1.81 0.21
N VAL A 121 2.27 -1.72 1.36
CA VAL A 121 3.73 -1.90 1.42
C VAL A 121 4.14 -3.27 0.88
N PRO A 122 3.61 -4.42 1.35
CA PRO A 122 3.97 -5.70 0.73
C PRO A 122 3.57 -5.79 -0.75
N PHE A 123 2.48 -5.15 -1.19
CA PHE A 123 2.14 -5.10 -2.62
C PHE A 123 3.17 -4.33 -3.45
N LEU A 124 3.83 -3.31 -2.90
CA LEU A 124 4.94 -2.66 -3.59
C LEU A 124 6.07 -3.64 -3.91
N GLN A 125 6.36 -4.61 -3.03
CA GLN A 125 7.39 -5.63 -3.27
C GLN A 125 7.01 -6.53 -4.46
N GLU A 126 5.77 -7.02 -4.46
CA GLU A 126 5.22 -7.78 -5.59
C GLU A 126 5.31 -6.98 -6.88
N LEU A 127 4.94 -5.69 -6.83
CA LEU A 127 4.91 -4.82 -7.99
C LEU A 127 6.32 -4.56 -8.57
N ILE A 128 7.35 -4.40 -7.73
CA ILE A 128 8.75 -4.33 -8.20
C ILE A 128 9.12 -5.60 -8.96
N GLY A 129 8.84 -6.77 -8.36
CA GLY A 129 9.16 -8.05 -8.98
C GLY A 129 8.50 -8.21 -10.35
N LEU A 130 7.24 -7.80 -10.47
CA LEU A 130 6.52 -7.79 -11.74
C LEU A 130 7.09 -6.77 -12.73
N MET A 131 7.43 -5.56 -12.29
CA MET A 131 8.04 -4.57 -13.17
C MET A 131 9.35 -5.09 -13.79
N LEU A 132 10.21 -5.70 -12.97
CA LEU A 132 11.45 -6.32 -13.46
C LEU A 132 11.17 -7.49 -14.40
N MET A 133 10.24 -8.38 -14.05
CA MET A 133 9.87 -9.57 -14.83
C MET A 133 9.35 -9.21 -16.23
N TYR A 134 8.54 -8.16 -16.34
CA TYR A 134 7.92 -7.74 -17.61
C TYR A 134 8.66 -6.60 -18.32
N GLY A 135 9.87 -6.24 -17.85
CA GLY A 135 10.69 -5.20 -18.48
C GLY A 135 10.10 -3.79 -18.38
N ILE A 136 9.28 -3.53 -17.38
CA ILE A 136 8.72 -2.20 -17.10
C ILE A 136 9.83 -1.38 -16.39
N PRO A 137 10.23 -0.21 -16.94
CA PRO A 137 11.24 0.61 -16.32
C PRO A 137 10.82 1.05 -14.91
N LEU A 138 11.72 0.92 -13.92
CA LEU A 138 11.51 1.42 -12.55
C LEU A 138 11.25 2.93 -12.52
N THR A 139 11.74 3.66 -13.52
CA THR A 139 11.52 5.09 -13.72
C THR A 139 10.16 5.44 -14.32
N ASN A 140 9.27 4.46 -14.57
CA ASN A 140 7.95 4.73 -15.09
C ASN A 140 7.14 5.61 -14.13
N THR A 141 6.75 6.79 -14.62
CA THR A 141 6.12 7.86 -13.83
C THR A 141 4.88 7.42 -13.05
N ILE A 142 4.05 6.52 -13.59
CA ILE A 142 2.81 6.07 -12.94
C ILE A 142 3.15 5.20 -11.73
N TYR A 143 4.10 4.28 -11.89
CA TYR A 143 4.56 3.40 -10.82
C TYR A 143 5.29 4.22 -9.76
N SER A 144 6.30 5.02 -10.15
CA SER A 144 7.02 5.88 -9.21
C SER A 144 6.10 6.75 -8.36
N ALA A 145 5.06 7.34 -8.97
CA ALA A 145 4.11 8.17 -8.24
C ALA A 145 3.18 7.36 -7.31
N PHE A 146 2.85 6.13 -7.66
CA PHE A 146 2.12 5.22 -6.77
C PHE A 146 2.99 4.81 -5.57
N PHE A 147 4.24 4.40 -5.82
CA PHE A 147 5.22 4.08 -4.77
C PHE A 147 5.42 5.24 -3.80
N GLU A 148 5.67 6.43 -4.34
CA GLU A 148 5.85 7.65 -3.56
C GLU A 148 4.64 7.93 -2.65
N SER A 149 3.42 7.84 -3.19
CA SER A 149 2.19 8.07 -2.44
C SER A 149 1.98 7.06 -1.31
N VAL A 150 2.23 5.77 -1.56
CA VAL A 150 2.15 4.71 -0.54
C VAL A 150 3.18 4.95 0.55
N LEU A 151 4.45 5.17 0.20
CA LEU A 151 5.52 5.34 1.16
C LEU A 151 5.34 6.61 1.99
N LEU A 152 4.92 7.72 1.37
CA LEU A 152 4.65 8.97 2.07
C LEU A 152 3.53 8.79 3.09
N ASN A 153 2.38 8.23 2.67
CA ASN A 153 1.26 7.97 3.56
C ASN A 153 1.64 6.98 4.67
N TYR A 154 2.42 5.96 4.35
CA TYR A 154 2.87 4.97 5.32
C TYR A 154 3.78 5.59 6.39
N LEU A 155 4.81 6.34 5.99
CA LEU A 155 5.71 7.00 6.94
C LEU A 155 4.96 8.07 7.76
N GLN A 156 4.13 8.89 7.13
CA GLN A 156 3.43 9.97 7.83
C GLN A 156 2.34 9.46 8.78
N ARG A 157 1.60 8.40 8.41
CA ARG A 157 0.38 8.00 9.13
C ARG A 157 0.54 6.73 9.94
N PHE A 158 1.33 5.77 9.48
CA PHE A 158 1.59 4.53 10.24
C PHE A 158 2.71 4.74 11.26
N VAL A 159 3.86 5.24 10.81
CA VAL A 159 4.98 5.56 11.71
C VAL A 159 4.65 6.83 12.50
N GLY A 160 4.30 7.91 11.80
CA GLY A 160 4.06 9.21 12.43
C GLY A 160 5.34 9.90 12.85
N GLN A 161 5.20 11.07 13.49
CA GLN A 161 6.33 11.81 14.03
C GLN A 161 6.82 11.16 15.32
N GLU A 162 8.14 11.15 15.51
CA GLU A 162 8.75 10.72 16.77
C GLU A 162 8.35 11.68 17.89
N PRO A 163 7.80 11.18 19.01
CA PRO A 163 7.46 12.03 20.14
C PRO A 163 8.70 12.68 20.77
N ILE A 164 8.60 13.97 21.11
CA ILE A 164 9.72 14.75 21.69
C ILE A 164 10.19 14.15 23.03
N GLN A 165 9.26 13.58 23.80
CA GLN A 165 9.56 13.02 25.12
C GLN A 165 9.77 11.50 25.03
N ARG A 166 11.02 11.05 25.15
CA ARG A 166 11.41 9.62 25.09
C ARG A 166 10.75 8.73 26.15
N ASN A 167 10.35 9.28 27.29
CA ASN A 167 9.72 8.53 28.39
C ASN A 167 8.18 8.64 28.41
N SER A 168 7.57 9.16 27.34
CA SER A 168 6.12 9.30 27.24
C SER A 168 5.42 7.99 26.83
N ALA A 169 4.14 7.84 27.18
CA ALA A 169 3.31 6.75 26.69
C ALA A 169 3.20 6.75 25.16
N GLU A 170 3.23 7.94 24.54
CA GLU A 170 3.26 8.10 23.09
C GLU A 170 4.51 7.46 22.48
N HIS A 171 5.69 7.71 23.05
CA HIS A 171 6.95 7.13 22.60
C HIS A 171 6.94 5.59 22.71
N SER A 172 6.42 5.06 23.82
CA SER A 172 6.24 3.61 24.01
C SER A 172 5.32 2.97 22.96
N SER A 173 4.29 3.69 22.48
CA SER A 173 3.40 3.22 21.41
C SER A 173 3.98 3.42 20.01
N TRP A 174 4.85 4.41 19.83
CA TRP A 174 5.49 4.75 18.57
C TRP A 174 6.63 3.78 18.23
N MET A 175 7.46 3.44 19.22
CA MET A 175 8.62 2.56 19.05
C MET A 175 8.29 1.23 18.34
N PRO A 176 7.25 0.46 18.75
CA PRO A 176 6.88 -0.77 18.05
C PRO A 176 6.44 -0.54 16.60
N ARG A 177 5.73 0.56 16.31
CA ARG A 177 5.31 0.91 14.95
C ARG A 177 6.49 1.29 14.07
N ALA A 178 7.40 2.10 14.60
CA ALA A 178 8.65 2.47 13.92
C ALA A 178 9.52 1.23 13.65
N ALA A 179 9.68 0.34 14.62
CA ALA A 179 10.41 -0.92 14.47
C ALA A 179 9.76 -1.84 13.42
N ALA A 180 8.44 -2.02 13.48
CA ALA A 180 7.70 -2.80 12.49
C ALA A 180 7.82 -2.21 11.08
N ALA A 181 7.77 -0.87 10.96
CA ALA A 181 7.93 -0.21 9.69
C ALA A 181 9.34 -0.34 9.13
N ARG A 182 10.36 -0.20 9.98
CA ARG A 182 11.75 -0.42 9.62
C ARG A 182 11.96 -1.84 9.09
N GLY A 183 11.59 -2.87 9.86
CA GLY A 183 11.76 -4.26 9.42
C GLY A 183 11.00 -4.56 8.12
N ARG A 184 9.86 -3.91 7.89
CA ARG A 184 9.11 -4.04 6.62
C ARG A 184 9.82 -3.38 5.44
N LEU A 185 10.42 -2.20 5.64
CA LEU A 185 11.11 -1.45 4.59
C LEU A 185 12.52 -1.97 4.31
N GLU A 186 13.19 -2.56 5.31
CA GLU A 186 14.49 -3.25 5.15
C GLU A 186 14.37 -4.52 4.30
N ALA A 187 13.19 -5.12 4.24
CA ALA A 187 12.94 -6.26 3.36
C ALA A 187 12.94 -5.90 1.86
N PHE A 188 12.94 -4.61 1.52
CA PHE A 188 13.13 -4.15 0.15
C PHE A 188 14.62 -3.95 -0.13
N ASP A 189 15.04 -4.32 -1.34
CA ASP A 189 16.32 -3.85 -1.84
C ASP A 189 16.24 -2.33 -2.05
N HIS A 190 17.03 -1.60 -1.25
CA HIS A 190 17.04 -0.14 -1.25
C HIS A 190 17.50 0.46 -2.58
N SER A 191 18.22 -0.30 -3.41
CA SER A 191 18.61 0.16 -4.75
C SER A 191 17.39 0.44 -5.64
N TYR A 192 16.36 -0.41 -5.57
CA TYR A 192 15.15 -0.22 -6.37
C TYR A 192 14.37 1.04 -5.98
N PHE A 193 14.36 1.41 -4.71
CA PHE A 193 13.73 2.67 -4.30
C PHE A 193 14.47 3.89 -4.85
N GLN A 194 15.80 3.85 -4.86
CA GLN A 194 16.59 4.91 -5.45
C GLN A 194 16.34 5.03 -6.95
N ASP A 195 16.25 3.91 -7.66
CA ASP A 195 15.94 3.89 -9.10
C ASP A 195 14.52 4.38 -9.40
N MET A 196 13.53 3.99 -8.58
CA MET A 196 12.13 4.38 -8.78
C MET A 196 11.85 5.84 -8.43
N LEU A 197 12.43 6.32 -7.33
CA LEU A 197 12.11 7.63 -6.77
C LEU A 197 13.10 8.70 -7.23
N GLY A 198 14.32 8.31 -7.61
CA GLY A 198 15.39 9.23 -8.03
C GLY A 198 15.72 10.22 -6.93
N ASP A 199 15.76 11.51 -7.27
CA ASP A 199 16.05 12.56 -6.30
C ASP A 199 14.95 12.72 -5.23
N ARG A 200 13.72 12.25 -5.50
CA ARG A 200 12.60 12.30 -4.53
C ARG A 200 12.83 11.43 -3.31
N THR A 201 13.78 10.49 -3.37
CA THR A 201 14.20 9.71 -2.20
C THR A 201 14.73 10.61 -1.08
N GLN A 202 15.29 11.78 -1.42
CA GLN A 202 15.73 12.76 -0.43
C GLN A 202 14.55 13.33 0.38
N SER A 203 13.40 13.57 -0.26
CA SER A 203 12.18 14.03 0.43
C SER A 203 11.68 13.01 1.45
N LEU A 204 11.76 11.71 1.14
CA LEU A 204 11.43 10.65 2.11
C LEU A 204 12.45 10.52 3.24
N ARG A 205 13.75 10.70 2.94
CA ARG A 205 14.80 10.72 3.97
C ARG A 205 14.63 11.90 4.91
N LEU A 206 14.25 13.07 4.42
CA LEU A 206 13.96 14.24 5.25
C LEU A 206 12.75 14.00 6.17
N ALA A 207 11.74 13.27 5.70
CA ALA A 207 10.62 12.86 6.54
C ALA A 207 11.06 11.90 7.67
N ASN A 208 12.08 11.07 7.44
CA ASN A 208 12.60 10.12 8.44
C ASN A 208 13.70 10.68 9.37
N HIS A 209 14.49 11.66 8.93
CA HIS A 209 15.61 12.21 9.72
C HIS A 209 15.20 13.25 10.78
N ILE A 210 13.91 13.37 11.09
CA ILE A 210 13.43 14.18 12.21
C ILE A 210 13.85 13.56 13.57
N GLY A 211 14.23 12.27 13.61
CA GLY A 211 14.62 11.57 14.85
C GLY A 211 16.11 11.50 15.20
N ASP A 212 17.03 11.65 14.22
CA ASP A 212 18.44 11.23 14.40
C ASP A 212 19.40 12.36 14.83
N ARG A 213 18.88 13.53 15.25
CA ARG A 213 19.73 14.67 15.65
C ARG A 213 20.11 14.71 17.14
N GLY A 214 19.70 13.73 17.93
CA GLY A 214 19.67 13.86 19.39
C GLY A 214 20.65 13.03 20.21
N ASP A 215 21.74 12.48 19.66
CA ASP A 215 22.69 11.71 20.48
C ASP A 215 24.17 11.80 20.04
N ARG A 216 24.57 12.95 19.49
CA ARG A 216 25.98 13.36 19.59
C ARG A 216 26.14 14.14 20.89
N GLY A 217 26.07 13.39 21.99
CA GLY A 217 26.44 13.86 23.32
C GLY A 217 27.83 14.46 23.27
N ASP A 218 27.86 15.75 23.55
CA ASP A 218 28.99 16.57 23.96
C ASP A 218 29.63 15.96 25.23
N LYS A 219 30.37 14.85 25.05
CA LYS A 219 31.31 14.33 26.04
C LYS A 219 32.65 15.01 25.79
N GLY A 220 32.75 16.29 26.12
CA GLY A 220 33.89 17.09 25.71
C GLY A 220 34.14 18.34 26.52
N ARG A 221 34.12 18.24 27.87
CA ARG A 221 34.89 19.11 28.78
C ARG A 221 34.64 18.68 30.23
N GLU A 222 35.30 17.61 30.64
CA GLU A 222 35.68 17.52 32.05
C GLU A 222 36.88 18.46 32.27
N HIS A 223 36.69 19.34 33.23
CA HIS A 223 37.62 20.34 33.70
C HIS A 223 38.96 19.71 34.14
N GLU A 224 40.02 19.87 33.35
CA GLU A 224 41.37 19.98 33.90
C GLU A 224 41.51 21.37 34.52
N GLY A 225 41.66 21.42 35.84
CA GLY A 225 41.84 22.69 36.54
C GLY A 225 41.91 22.54 38.05
N ALA A 226 42.99 21.94 38.55
CA ALA A 226 43.43 22.15 39.92
C ALA A 226 44.92 21.80 40.04
N ASP A 227 45.77 22.72 39.57
CA ASP A 227 47.14 22.85 40.07
C ASP A 227 47.38 24.35 40.32
N TYR A 228 47.36 24.74 41.60
CA TYR A 228 47.96 25.98 42.07
C TYR A 228 48.50 25.73 43.48
N ASP A 229 49.83 25.62 43.53
CA ASP A 229 50.66 25.71 44.73
C ASP A 229 50.43 27.05 45.47
N LYS A 230 50.28 26.98 46.81
CA LYS A 230 51.06 27.74 47.81
C LYS A 230 50.63 27.41 49.25
#